data_AF-A0A0D2S975-F1
#
_entry.id   AF-A0A0D2S975-F1
#
_cell.length_a   1.000
_cell.length_b   1.000
_cell.length_c   1.000
_cell.angle_alpha   90.00
_cell.angle_beta   90.00
_cell.angle_gamma   90.00
#
_symmetry.space_group_name_H-M   'P 1'
#
loop_
_entity.id
_entity.type
_entity.pdbx_description
1 polymer ?
#
loop_
_entity_poly.entity_id
_entity_poly.type
_entity_poly.pdbx_seq_one_letter_code
_entity_poly.pdbx_strand_id
1 'polypeptide(L)'
;MESALANASAIVDQRQKIEQYKHILSTVLSSNDILQAKKFIDHMLSDDVPLVVSRQLLQTFTQELGRLEAELQKEITHYILDQIHPRVVSFEEQVLIIREKLAELYESEQQWSKAAQMLSGIDLDSGMRIIDDTFRLSKCVQIARLYLEDDDAVNAEAFINKASFLVSNSQHEVLILQYKVCYARILDLKRKFLEAALRYYDISQIEKRQIGDETIDEDALEQALSAAVTCTILAAAGPQRSRVLATLYKVSTFS
;
A
#
# COMPACT_ATOMS: atom_id res chain seq x y z
N MET A 1 15.09 -20.06 -26.64
CA MET A 1 13.88 -19.44 -26.09
C MET A 1 12.84 -19.16 -27.17
N GLU A 2 13.18 -18.44 -28.23
CA GLU A 2 12.24 -18.08 -29.32
C GLU A 2 11.51 -19.28 -29.93
N SER A 3 12.20 -20.39 -30.19
CA SER A 3 11.57 -21.63 -30.67
C SER A 3 10.58 -22.24 -29.66
N ALA A 4 10.89 -22.17 -28.36
CA ALA A 4 10.01 -22.68 -27.31
C ALA A 4 8.74 -21.81 -27.16
N LEU A 5 8.89 -20.49 -27.29
CA LEU A 5 7.76 -19.55 -27.26
C LEU A 5 6.86 -19.70 -28.50
N ALA A 6 7.44 -19.84 -29.68
CA ALA A 6 6.70 -20.12 -30.92
C ALA A 6 5.96 -21.46 -30.86
N ASN A 7 6.59 -22.50 -30.29
CA ASN A 7 5.92 -23.78 -30.09
C ASN A 7 4.75 -23.65 -29.10
N ALA A 8 4.91 -22.89 -28.02
CA ALA A 8 3.86 -22.65 -27.05
C ALA A 8 2.70 -21.83 -27.63
N SER A 9 2.97 -20.82 -28.47
CA SER A 9 1.92 -20.00 -29.10
C SER A 9 1.08 -20.81 -30.10
N ALA A 10 1.68 -21.79 -30.79
CA ALA A 10 1.01 -22.66 -31.76
C ALA A 10 0.05 -23.70 -31.14
N ILE A 11 0.10 -23.93 -29.82
CA ILE A 11 -0.79 -24.89 -29.15
C ILE A 11 -2.25 -24.40 -29.24
N VAL A 12 -3.17 -25.27 -29.64
CA VAL A 12 -4.60 -24.92 -29.75
C VAL A 12 -5.32 -25.04 -28.41
N ASP A 13 -5.00 -26.08 -27.64
CA ASP A 13 -5.58 -26.31 -26.31
C ASP A 13 -5.07 -25.29 -25.29
N GLN A 14 -5.98 -24.52 -24.68
CA GLN A 14 -5.61 -23.44 -23.77
C GLN A 14 -4.93 -23.94 -22.49
N ARG A 15 -5.33 -25.10 -21.97
CA ARG A 15 -4.76 -25.65 -20.74
C ARG A 15 -3.32 -26.09 -20.97
N GLN A 16 -3.07 -26.84 -22.03
CA GLN A 16 -1.73 -27.26 -22.43
C GLN A 16 -0.85 -26.05 -22.77
N LYS A 17 -1.42 -25.02 -23.42
CA LYS A 17 -0.71 -23.76 -23.70
C LYS A 17 -0.22 -23.10 -22.40
N ILE A 18 -1.10 -22.95 -21.42
CA ILE A 18 -0.75 -22.35 -20.12
C ILE A 18 0.30 -23.19 -19.39
N GLU A 19 0.15 -24.51 -19.36
CA GLU A 19 1.12 -25.42 -18.73
C GLU A 19 2.51 -25.31 -19.39
N GLN A 20 2.56 -25.24 -20.72
CA GLN A 20 3.82 -25.07 -21.45
C GLN A 20 4.48 -23.72 -21.15
N TYR A 21 3.72 -22.64 -21.12
CA TYR A 21 4.26 -21.32 -20.75
C TYR A 21 4.74 -21.28 -19.29
N LYS A 22 4.05 -21.95 -18.36
CA LYS A 22 4.51 -22.08 -16.96
C LYS A 22 5.84 -22.85 -16.87
N HIS A 23 6.04 -23.87 -17.69
CA HIS A 23 7.31 -24.59 -17.72
C HIS A 23 8.46 -23.72 -18.25
N ILE A 24 8.20 -22.96 -19.33
CA ILE A 24 9.15 -21.98 -19.87
C ILE A 24 9.49 -20.94 -18.81
N LEU A 25 8.48 -20.36 -18.15
CA LEU A 25 8.64 -19.38 -17.07
C LEU A 25 9.55 -19.92 -15.95
N SER A 26 9.32 -21.15 -15.49
CA SER A 26 10.17 -21.78 -14.48
C SER A 26 11.65 -21.83 -14.92
N THR A 27 11.90 -22.13 -16.20
CA THR A 27 13.26 -22.15 -16.77
C THR A 27 13.87 -20.74 -16.83
N VAL A 28 13.07 -19.73 -17.20
CA VAL A 28 13.51 -18.32 -17.24
C VAL A 28 13.89 -17.81 -15.86
N LEU A 29 13.05 -18.07 -14.86
CA LEU A 29 13.34 -17.65 -13.48
C LEU A 29 14.55 -18.40 -12.92
N SER A 30 14.75 -19.67 -13.29
CA SER A 30 15.91 -20.45 -12.83
C SER A 30 17.23 -20.00 -13.45
N SER A 31 17.20 -19.33 -14.60
CA SER A 31 18.42 -18.87 -15.26
C SER A 31 18.98 -17.57 -14.68
N ASN A 32 18.21 -16.84 -13.86
CA ASN A 32 18.55 -15.50 -13.34
C ASN A 32 19.03 -14.53 -14.44
N ASP A 33 18.56 -14.73 -15.68
CA ASP A 33 18.96 -13.92 -16.83
C ASP A 33 17.86 -12.92 -17.14
N ILE A 34 18.14 -11.64 -16.85
CA ILE A 34 17.17 -10.57 -17.03
C ILE A 34 16.76 -10.38 -18.49
N LEU A 35 17.65 -10.65 -19.44
CA LEU A 35 17.34 -10.49 -20.86
C LEU A 35 16.32 -11.55 -21.30
N GLN A 36 16.46 -12.77 -20.78
CA GLN A 36 15.50 -13.85 -21.01
C GLN A 36 14.15 -13.55 -20.36
N ALA A 37 14.15 -12.96 -19.15
CA ALA A 37 12.93 -12.50 -18.50
C ALA A 37 12.21 -11.42 -19.32
N LYS A 38 12.92 -10.37 -19.76
CA LYS A 38 12.36 -9.30 -20.59
C LYS A 38 11.80 -9.84 -21.91
N LYS A 39 12.51 -10.73 -22.60
CA LYS A 39 12.01 -11.40 -23.82
C LYS A 39 10.76 -12.23 -23.57
N PHE A 40 10.67 -12.94 -22.45
CA PHE A 40 9.47 -13.69 -22.08
C PHE A 40 8.28 -12.76 -21.84
N ILE A 41 8.51 -11.62 -21.19
CA ILE A 41 7.49 -10.59 -20.92
C ILE A 41 6.98 -9.98 -22.23
N ASP A 42 7.88 -9.59 -23.14
CA ASP A 42 7.52 -9.01 -24.44
C ASP A 42 6.63 -9.97 -25.24
N HIS A 43 6.98 -11.26 -25.27
CA HIS A 43 6.17 -12.30 -25.93
C HIS A 43 4.81 -12.50 -25.23
N MET A 44 4.79 -12.56 -23.90
CA MET A 44 3.55 -12.74 -23.14
C MET A 44 2.56 -11.59 -23.34
N LEU A 45 3.06 -10.37 -23.57
CA LEU A 45 2.26 -9.16 -23.79
C LEU A 45 1.98 -8.89 -25.28
N SER A 46 2.53 -9.70 -26.19
CA SER A 46 2.26 -9.61 -27.62
C SER A 46 0.85 -10.11 -27.97
N ASP A 47 0.42 -9.81 -29.19
CA ASP A 47 -0.88 -10.26 -29.70
C ASP A 47 -0.89 -11.76 -30.08
N ASP A 48 0.27 -12.43 -30.04
CA ASP A 48 0.38 -13.88 -30.26
C ASP A 48 -0.16 -14.69 -29.07
N VAL A 49 -0.29 -14.05 -27.91
CA VAL A 49 -0.77 -14.67 -26.68
C VAL A 49 -2.19 -14.15 -26.37
N PRO A 50 -3.19 -15.05 -26.28
CA PRO A 50 -4.54 -14.63 -25.93
C PRO A 50 -4.57 -13.94 -24.56
N LEU A 51 -5.33 -12.86 -24.44
CA LEU A 51 -5.38 -12.02 -23.22
C LEU A 51 -5.61 -12.82 -21.92
N VAL A 52 -6.50 -13.82 -21.96
CA VAL A 52 -6.78 -14.68 -20.80
C VAL A 52 -5.53 -15.44 -20.34
N VAL A 53 -4.72 -15.91 -21.30
CA VAL A 53 -3.45 -16.58 -21.03
C VAL A 53 -2.43 -15.59 -20.49
N SER A 54 -2.29 -14.41 -21.11
CA SER A 54 -1.37 -13.36 -20.63
C SER A 54 -1.66 -12.94 -19.19
N ARG A 55 -2.94 -12.73 -18.83
CA ARG A 55 -3.35 -12.40 -17.45
C ARG A 55 -2.97 -13.49 -16.45
N GLN A 56 -3.26 -14.75 -16.78
CA GLN A 56 -2.93 -15.88 -15.92
C GLN A 56 -1.41 -16.05 -15.75
N LEU A 57 -0.65 -15.84 -16.83
CA LEU A 57 0.81 -15.94 -16.79
C LEU A 57 1.43 -14.80 -16.00
N LEU A 58 0.97 -13.56 -16.15
CA LEU A 58 1.41 -12.41 -15.34
C LEU A 58 1.18 -12.65 -13.84
N GLN A 59 0.02 -13.20 -13.48
CA GLN A 59 -0.29 -13.53 -12.09
C GLN A 59 0.68 -14.58 -11.54
N THR A 60 0.91 -15.68 -12.29
CA THR A 60 1.90 -16.70 -11.90
C THR A 60 3.32 -16.14 -11.87
N PHE A 61 3.69 -15.29 -12.82
CA PHE A 61 4.99 -14.61 -12.86
C PHE A 61 5.21 -13.80 -11.57
N THR A 62 4.22 -13.00 -11.19
CA THR A 62 4.31 -12.13 -10.01
C THR A 62 4.39 -12.93 -8.70
N GLN A 63 3.71 -14.08 -8.62
CA GLN A 63 3.81 -14.98 -7.47
C GLN A 63 5.20 -15.62 -7.35
N GLU A 64 5.84 -15.93 -8.48
CA GLU A 64 7.13 -16.62 -8.53
C GLU A 64 8.33 -15.67 -8.53
N LEU A 65 8.11 -14.34 -8.61
CA LEU A 65 9.15 -13.31 -8.53
C LEU A 65 10.00 -13.44 -7.26
N GLY A 66 9.39 -13.88 -6.15
CA GLY A 66 10.06 -14.06 -4.86
C GLY A 66 11.27 -15.01 -4.89
N ARG A 67 11.45 -15.80 -5.96
CA ARG A 67 12.64 -16.66 -6.16
C ARG A 67 13.89 -15.90 -6.61
N LEU A 68 13.72 -14.71 -7.18
CA LEU A 68 14.81 -13.89 -7.71
C LEU A 68 15.41 -13.00 -6.61
N GLU A 69 16.60 -12.45 -6.86
CA GLU A 69 17.17 -11.41 -5.99
C GLU A 69 16.35 -10.11 -6.04
N ALA A 70 16.30 -9.36 -4.94
CA ALA A 70 15.47 -8.17 -4.80
C ALA A 70 15.69 -7.12 -5.90
N GLU A 71 16.94 -6.86 -6.31
CA GLU A 71 17.23 -5.92 -7.41
C GLU A 71 16.66 -6.39 -8.75
N LEU A 72 16.79 -7.68 -9.04
CA LEU A 72 16.27 -8.28 -10.26
C LEU A 72 14.73 -8.27 -10.26
N GLN A 73 14.11 -8.54 -9.10
CA GLN A 73 12.66 -8.41 -8.93
C GLN A 73 12.21 -6.98 -9.25
N LYS A 74 12.85 -5.95 -8.68
CA LYS A 74 12.50 -4.54 -8.94
C LYS A 74 12.62 -4.21 -10.43
N GLU A 75 13.75 -4.55 -11.06
CA GLU A 75 13.98 -4.22 -12.46
C GLU A 75 12.95 -4.90 -13.40
N ILE A 76 12.68 -6.18 -13.17
CA ILE A 76 11.68 -6.92 -13.96
C ILE A 76 10.28 -6.36 -13.75
N THR A 77 9.91 -6.06 -12.50
CA THR A 77 8.56 -5.58 -12.16
C THR A 77 8.28 -4.21 -12.76
N HIS A 78 9.27 -3.30 -12.73
CA HIS A 78 9.19 -2.02 -13.45
C HIS A 78 9.07 -2.22 -14.96
N TYR A 79 9.88 -3.12 -15.53
CA TYR A 79 9.79 -3.43 -16.96
C TYR A 79 8.39 -3.92 -17.36
N ILE A 80 7.78 -4.80 -16.55
CA ILE A 80 6.41 -5.28 -16.80
C ILE A 80 5.42 -4.10 -16.79
N LEU A 81 5.50 -3.21 -15.80
CA LEU A 81 4.60 -2.06 -15.71
C LEU A 81 4.73 -1.13 -16.93
N ASP A 82 5.96 -0.88 -17.40
CA ASP A 82 6.22 -0.06 -18.59
C ASP A 82 5.63 -0.70 -19.85
N GLN A 83 5.81 -2.01 -20.03
CA GLN A 83 5.27 -2.74 -21.19
C GLN A 83 3.74 -2.86 -21.15
N ILE A 84 3.13 -2.95 -19.97
CA ILE A 84 1.68 -3.04 -19.82
C ILE A 84 1.00 -1.69 -20.01
N HIS A 85 1.69 -0.57 -19.73
CA HIS A 85 1.11 0.78 -19.71
C HIS A 85 0.23 1.12 -20.93
N PRO A 86 0.60 0.82 -22.20
CA PRO A 86 -0.25 1.11 -23.36
C PRO A 86 -1.59 0.38 -23.37
N ARG A 87 -1.70 -0.74 -22.65
CA ARG A 87 -2.88 -1.61 -22.56
C ARG A 87 -3.37 -1.75 -21.12
N VAL A 88 -3.07 -0.79 -20.24
CA VAL A 88 -3.31 -0.88 -18.78
C VAL A 88 -4.74 -1.28 -18.41
N VAL A 89 -5.75 -0.79 -19.14
CA VAL A 89 -7.18 -1.13 -18.94
C VAL A 89 -7.46 -2.63 -19.13
N SER A 90 -6.69 -3.29 -20.00
CA SER A 90 -6.81 -4.74 -20.21
C SER A 90 -6.12 -5.56 -19.11
N PHE A 91 -5.33 -4.95 -18.25
CA PHE A 91 -4.49 -5.62 -17.26
C PHE A 91 -4.61 -5.01 -15.86
N GLU A 92 -5.70 -4.31 -15.55
CA GLU A 92 -5.87 -3.57 -14.28
C GLU A 92 -5.62 -4.43 -13.04
N GLU A 93 -6.18 -5.64 -12.98
CA GLU A 93 -5.96 -6.59 -11.88
C GLU A 93 -4.48 -7.00 -11.76
N GLN A 94 -3.82 -7.26 -12.89
CA GLN A 94 -2.41 -7.64 -12.90
C GLN A 94 -1.55 -6.46 -12.45
N VAL A 95 -1.85 -5.25 -12.91
CA VAL A 95 -1.16 -4.02 -12.50
C VAL A 95 -1.31 -3.76 -11.01
N LEU A 96 -2.49 -4.00 -10.45
CA LEU A 96 -2.72 -3.93 -9.01
C LEU A 96 -1.77 -4.88 -8.26
N ILE A 97 -1.82 -6.18 -8.57
CA ILE A 97 -1.01 -7.21 -7.89
C ILE A 97 0.49 -6.91 -8.02
N ILE A 98 0.92 -6.47 -9.19
CA ILE A 98 2.31 -6.11 -9.49
C ILE A 98 2.76 -4.90 -8.65
N ARG A 99 1.94 -3.86 -8.57
CA ARG A 99 2.23 -2.66 -7.76
C ARG A 99 2.27 -2.96 -6.28
N GLU A 100 1.36 -3.80 -5.77
CA GLU A 100 1.36 -4.26 -4.38
C GLU A 100 2.64 -5.03 -4.06
N LYS A 101 3.02 -5.99 -4.91
CA LYS A 101 4.25 -6.77 -4.72
C LYS A 101 5.50 -5.89 -4.70
N LEU A 102 5.57 -4.90 -5.60
CA LEU A 102 6.69 -3.97 -5.66
C LEU A 102 6.72 -3.03 -4.45
N ALA A 103 5.55 -2.61 -3.96
CA ALA A 103 5.45 -1.81 -2.75
C ALA A 103 5.94 -2.59 -1.51
N GLU A 104 5.52 -3.86 -1.34
CA GLU A 104 6.02 -4.74 -0.27
C GLU A 104 7.55 -4.87 -0.29
N LEU A 105 8.12 -5.00 -1.49
CA LEU A 105 9.57 -5.11 -1.65
C LEU A 105 10.29 -3.82 -1.23
N TYR A 106 9.80 -2.65 -1.67
CA TYR A 106 10.35 -1.36 -1.22
C TYR A 106 10.16 -1.12 0.27
N GLU A 107 9.02 -1.53 0.83
CA GLU A 107 8.74 -1.44 2.27
C GLU A 107 9.72 -2.29 3.08
N SER A 108 10.02 -3.52 2.63
CA SER A 108 11.00 -4.41 3.28
C SER A 108 12.43 -3.84 3.27
N GLU A 109 12.75 -2.99 2.31
CA GLU A 109 14.02 -2.26 2.20
C GLU A 109 13.97 -0.86 2.87
N GLN A 110 12.89 -0.54 3.59
CA GLN A 110 12.64 0.76 4.23
C GLN A 110 12.66 1.95 3.24
N GLN A 111 12.38 1.69 1.96
CA GLN A 111 12.23 2.73 0.93
C GLN A 111 10.78 3.22 0.89
N TRP A 112 10.36 3.85 1.99
CA TRP A 112 8.95 4.18 2.25
C TRP A 112 8.29 5.03 1.16
N SER A 113 8.95 6.10 0.73
CA SER A 113 8.46 6.98 -0.33
C SER A 113 8.26 6.24 -1.67
N LYS A 114 9.14 5.29 -2.00
CA LYS A 114 8.99 4.49 -3.24
C LYS A 114 7.84 3.49 -3.11
N ALA A 115 7.69 2.85 -1.95
CA ALA A 115 6.55 1.96 -1.68
C ALA A 115 5.22 2.73 -1.81
N ALA A 116 5.15 3.94 -1.22
CA ALA A 116 3.99 4.81 -1.33
C ALA A 116 3.68 5.21 -2.77
N GLN A 117 4.72 5.54 -3.56
CA GLN A 117 4.57 5.85 -4.99
C GLN A 117 4.01 4.67 -5.79
N MET A 118 4.46 3.44 -5.50
CA MET A 118 3.96 2.25 -6.19
C MET A 118 2.46 2.06 -5.96
N LEU A 119 2.01 2.16 -4.70
CA LEU A 119 0.60 2.05 -4.33
C LEU A 119 -0.24 3.22 -4.83
N SER A 120 0.32 4.44 -4.86
CA SER A 120 -0.40 5.63 -5.34
C SER A 120 -0.76 5.59 -6.82
N GLY A 121 -0.05 4.79 -7.61
CA GLY A 121 -0.34 4.57 -9.03
C GLY A 121 -1.42 3.53 -9.31
N ILE A 122 -2.04 2.96 -8.28
CA ILE A 122 -3.23 2.11 -8.42
C ILE A 122 -4.43 3.02 -8.69
N ASP A 123 -5.19 2.73 -9.74
CA ASP A 123 -6.45 3.42 -10.01
C ASP A 123 -7.54 2.94 -9.03
N LEU A 124 -7.66 3.64 -7.90
CA LEU A 124 -8.66 3.37 -6.88
C LEU A 124 -10.09 3.71 -7.34
N ASP A 125 -10.24 4.48 -8.40
CA ASP A 125 -11.54 4.92 -8.95
C ASP A 125 -12.00 4.05 -10.12
N SER A 126 -11.21 3.02 -10.50
CA SER A 126 -11.60 2.07 -11.54
C SER A 126 -12.97 1.45 -11.25
N GLY A 127 -13.78 1.33 -12.30
CA GLY A 127 -15.08 0.67 -12.28
C GLY A 127 -15.01 -0.86 -12.19
N MET A 128 -13.83 -1.43 -11.98
CA MET A 128 -13.66 -2.87 -11.75
C MET A 128 -14.32 -3.34 -10.44
N ARG A 129 -14.92 -4.53 -10.51
CA ARG A 129 -15.87 -5.13 -9.54
C ARG A 129 -15.37 -5.42 -8.12
N ILE A 130 -14.13 -5.10 -7.74
CA ILE A 130 -13.52 -5.57 -6.48
C ILE A 130 -13.05 -4.43 -5.56
N ILE A 131 -13.11 -3.17 -6.00
CA ILE A 131 -12.73 -2.04 -5.16
C ILE A 131 -13.96 -1.57 -4.36
N ASP A 132 -14.17 -2.15 -3.19
CA ASP A 132 -15.12 -1.63 -2.23
C ASP A 132 -14.52 -0.42 -1.47
N ASP A 133 -15.39 0.35 -0.79
CA ASP A 133 -14.95 1.54 -0.05
C ASP A 133 -13.95 1.18 1.06
N THR A 134 -14.02 -0.04 1.60
CA THR A 134 -13.05 -0.59 2.57
C THR A 134 -11.66 -0.72 1.95
N PHE A 135 -11.54 -1.31 0.75
CA PHE A 135 -10.27 -1.44 0.05
C PHE A 135 -9.66 -0.07 -0.25
N ARG A 136 -10.46 0.88 -0.76
CA ARG A 136 -10.01 2.26 -1.01
C ARG A 136 -9.49 2.93 0.26
N LEU A 137 -10.26 2.83 1.35
CA LEU A 137 -9.88 3.39 2.63
C LEU A 137 -8.56 2.76 3.13
N SER A 138 -8.43 1.43 3.06
CA SER A 138 -7.23 0.70 3.43
C SER A 138 -6.00 1.18 2.67
N LYS A 139 -6.10 1.29 1.34
CA LYS A 139 -5.00 1.79 0.50
C LYS A 139 -4.65 3.24 0.78
N CYS A 140 -5.63 4.12 0.96
CA CYS A 140 -5.37 5.52 1.30
C CYS A 140 -4.63 5.66 2.64
N VAL A 141 -5.06 4.91 3.66
CA VAL A 141 -4.39 4.90 4.98
C VAL A 141 -2.99 4.30 4.87
N GLN A 142 -2.82 3.20 4.14
CA GLN A 142 -1.51 2.57 3.90
C GLN A 142 -0.52 3.53 3.21
N ILE A 143 -0.95 4.21 2.14
CA ILE A 143 -0.11 5.18 1.42
C ILE A 143 0.27 6.34 2.33
N ALA A 144 -0.68 6.87 3.12
CA ALA A 144 -0.38 7.95 4.07
C ALA A 144 0.62 7.52 5.14
N ARG A 145 0.52 6.28 5.66
CA ARG A 145 1.49 5.72 6.61
C ARG A 145 2.90 5.65 6.01
N LEU A 146 3.02 5.14 4.79
CA LEU A 146 4.33 5.02 4.14
C LEU A 146 4.99 6.40 3.95
N TYR A 147 4.25 7.43 3.52
CA TYR A 147 4.81 8.78 3.44
C TYR A 147 5.20 9.35 4.81
N LEU A 148 4.46 9.02 5.88
CA LEU A 148 4.78 9.45 7.24
C LEU A 148 6.07 8.84 7.80
N GLU A 149 6.49 7.66 7.32
CA GLU A 149 7.76 7.05 7.74
C GLU A 149 8.99 7.78 7.14
N ASP A 150 8.79 8.65 6.15
CA ASP A 150 9.81 9.53 5.55
C ASP A 150 9.55 11.01 5.85
N ASP A 151 8.76 11.30 6.90
CA ASP A 151 8.33 12.64 7.33
C ASP A 151 7.64 13.49 6.24
N ASP A 152 7.15 12.87 5.15
CA ASP A 152 6.47 13.54 4.05
C ASP A 152 4.99 13.77 4.36
N ALA A 153 4.74 14.69 5.27
CA ALA A 153 3.39 15.06 5.69
C ALA A 153 2.55 15.68 4.56
N VAL A 154 3.17 16.21 3.51
CA VAL A 154 2.47 16.85 2.38
C VAL A 154 1.79 15.78 1.52
N ASN A 155 2.55 14.77 1.10
CA ASN A 155 1.98 13.67 0.33
C ASN A 155 1.06 12.80 1.19
N ALA A 156 1.40 12.57 2.48
CA ALA A 156 0.53 11.85 3.40
C ALA A 156 -0.85 12.54 3.56
N GLU A 157 -0.90 13.87 3.68
CA GLU A 157 -2.16 14.63 3.82
C GLU A 157 -3.07 14.48 2.60
N ALA A 158 -2.50 14.39 1.39
CA ALA A 158 -3.29 14.20 0.18
C ALA A 158 -4.10 12.89 0.22
N PHE A 159 -3.52 11.80 0.72
CA PHE A 159 -4.20 10.50 0.82
C PHE A 159 -5.10 10.38 2.06
N ILE A 160 -4.71 10.96 3.19
CA ILE A 160 -5.58 10.95 4.37
C ILE A 160 -6.87 11.75 4.14
N ASN A 161 -6.80 12.83 3.36
CA ASN A 161 -8.00 13.59 2.99
C ASN A 161 -8.94 12.78 2.10
N LYS A 162 -8.42 11.95 1.19
CA LYS A 162 -9.25 11.00 0.43
C LYS A 162 -9.91 9.97 1.35
N ALA A 163 -9.15 9.42 2.30
CA ALA A 163 -9.66 8.49 3.31
C ALA A 163 -10.78 9.11 4.18
N SER A 164 -10.75 10.42 4.44
CA SER A 164 -11.72 11.11 5.29
C SER A 164 -13.17 11.03 4.77
N PHE A 165 -13.37 10.90 3.46
CA PHE A 165 -14.70 10.75 2.86
C PHE A 165 -15.27 9.34 3.03
N LEU A 166 -14.41 8.34 3.27
CA LEU A 166 -14.77 6.93 3.35
C LEU A 166 -14.88 6.45 4.80
N VAL A 167 -14.07 7.03 5.70
CA VAL A 167 -13.95 6.56 7.09
C VAL A 167 -15.25 6.63 7.89
N SER A 168 -16.12 7.61 7.61
CA SER A 168 -17.39 7.79 8.34
C SER A 168 -18.38 6.65 8.11
N ASN A 169 -18.29 5.98 6.96
CA ASN A 169 -19.18 4.90 6.57
C ASN A 169 -18.55 3.50 6.82
N SER A 170 -17.29 3.46 7.26
CA SER A 170 -16.59 2.21 7.52
C SER A 170 -17.06 1.58 8.83
N GLN A 171 -17.16 0.25 8.84
CA GLN A 171 -17.39 -0.54 10.05
C GLN A 171 -16.09 -1.18 10.58
N HIS A 172 -14.97 -0.96 9.89
CA HIS A 172 -13.69 -1.56 10.24
C HIS A 172 -12.96 -0.71 11.28
N GLU A 173 -13.20 -1.01 12.55
CA GLU A 173 -12.68 -0.23 13.68
C GLU A 173 -11.15 -0.09 13.68
N VAL A 174 -10.40 -1.15 13.33
CA VAL A 174 -8.93 -1.09 13.20
C VAL A 174 -8.51 -0.03 12.20
N LEU A 175 -9.13 -0.05 11.03
CA LEU A 175 -8.81 0.86 9.94
C LEU A 175 -9.19 2.31 10.28
N ILE A 176 -10.29 2.50 11.02
CA ILE A 176 -10.67 3.81 11.57
C ILE A 176 -9.63 4.30 12.58
N LEU A 177 -9.11 3.43 13.45
CA LEU A 177 -8.06 3.78 14.40
C LEU A 177 -6.77 4.17 13.68
N GLN A 178 -6.31 3.34 12.73
CA GLN A 178 -5.13 3.63 11.91
C GLN A 178 -5.28 4.98 11.19
N TYR A 179 -6.46 5.26 10.62
CA TYR A 179 -6.77 6.58 10.05
C TYR A 179 -6.60 7.72 11.08
N LYS A 180 -7.19 7.58 12.29
CA LYS A 180 -7.11 8.62 13.33
C LYS A 180 -5.67 8.89 13.76
N VAL A 181 -4.87 7.83 13.96
CA VAL A 181 -3.45 7.94 14.32
C VAL A 181 -2.66 8.63 13.21
N CYS A 182 -2.86 8.23 11.96
CA CYS A 182 -2.21 8.87 10.81
C CYS A 182 -2.56 10.34 10.70
N TYR A 183 -3.85 10.68 10.85
CA TYR A 183 -4.30 12.06 10.76
C TYR A 183 -3.69 12.93 11.88
N ALA A 184 -3.60 12.42 13.11
CA ALA A 184 -2.94 13.10 14.21
C ALA A 184 -1.44 13.35 13.92
N ARG A 185 -0.71 12.32 13.44
CA ARG A 185 0.71 12.43 13.04
C ARG A 185 0.93 13.48 11.94
N ILE A 186 0.07 13.52 10.92
CA ILE A 186 0.15 14.51 9.85
C ILE A 186 -0.01 15.93 10.41
N LEU A 187 -1.00 16.16 11.27
CA LEU A 187 -1.22 17.47 11.89
C LEU A 187 -0.01 17.92 12.73
N ASP A 188 0.59 16.98 13.46
CA ASP A 188 1.78 17.21 14.29
C ASP A 188 2.98 17.63 13.43
N LEU A 189 3.32 16.85 12.39
CA LEU A 189 4.41 17.18 11.45
C LEU A 189 4.19 18.53 10.74
N LYS A 190 2.92 18.85 10.44
CA LYS A 190 2.54 20.15 9.86
C LYS A 190 2.47 21.29 10.87
N ARG A 191 2.87 21.05 12.13
CA ARG A 191 2.90 22.02 13.25
C ARG A 191 1.52 22.58 13.62
N LYS A 192 0.45 21.86 13.28
CA LYS A 192 -0.93 22.16 13.72
C LYS A 192 -1.15 21.57 15.11
N PHE A 193 -0.30 21.96 16.06
CA PHE A 193 -0.16 21.26 17.33
C PHE A 193 -1.43 21.21 18.18
N LEU A 194 -2.27 22.26 18.18
CA LEU A 194 -3.54 22.21 18.93
C LEU A 194 -4.52 21.20 18.36
N GLU A 195 -4.60 21.10 17.03
CA GLU A 195 -5.46 20.14 16.36
C GLU A 195 -4.93 18.72 16.58
N ALA A 196 -3.62 18.52 16.44
CA ALA A 196 -2.95 17.25 16.72
C ALA A 196 -3.18 16.80 18.18
N ALA A 197 -3.01 17.70 19.14
CA ALA A 197 -3.21 17.41 20.57
C ALA A 197 -4.62 16.91 20.87
N LEU A 198 -5.64 17.55 20.31
CA LEU A 198 -7.03 17.12 20.49
C LEU A 198 -7.26 15.72 19.91
N ARG A 199 -6.69 15.41 18.74
CA ARG A 199 -6.81 14.07 18.13
C ARG A 199 -6.09 12.99 18.93
N TYR A 200 -4.87 13.26 19.37
CA TYR A 200 -4.13 12.33 20.22
C TYR A 200 -4.83 12.12 21.56
N TYR A 201 -5.41 13.17 22.15
CA TYR A 201 -6.23 13.06 23.34
C TYR A 201 -7.44 12.15 23.08
N ASP A 202 -8.23 12.39 22.02
CA ASP A 202 -9.37 11.55 21.65
C ASP A 202 -8.97 10.06 21.50
N ILE A 203 -7.78 9.78 20.95
CA ILE A 203 -7.24 8.41 20.82
C ILE A 203 -6.91 7.82 22.19
N SER A 204 -6.29 8.58 23.09
CA SER A 204 -5.94 8.11 24.44
C SER A 204 -7.16 7.74 25.31
N GLN A 205 -8.34 8.26 24.98
CA GLN A 205 -9.58 7.98 25.69
C GLN A 205 -10.29 6.70 25.19
N ILE A 206 -9.73 6.00 24.20
CA ILE A 206 -10.28 4.74 23.73
C ILE A 206 -10.04 3.67 24.80
N GLU A 207 -11.06 2.83 25.05
CA GLU A 207 -10.93 1.71 25.99
C GLU A 207 -9.99 0.64 25.45
N LYS A 208 -9.18 0.05 26.33
CA LYS A 208 -8.37 -1.12 26.02
C LYS A 208 -9.29 -2.25 25.54
N ARG A 209 -9.08 -2.69 24.32
CA ARG A 209 -9.84 -3.79 23.73
C ARG A 209 -9.09 -4.40 22.57
N GLN A 210 -9.40 -5.66 22.31
CA GLN A 210 -8.96 -6.34 21.11
C GLN A 210 -9.92 -6.00 19.97
N ILE A 211 -9.37 -5.52 18.86
CA ILE A 211 -10.13 -5.21 17.65
C ILE A 211 -9.59 -6.09 16.53
N GLY A 212 -10.24 -7.23 16.29
CA GLY A 212 -9.72 -8.24 15.35
C GLY A 212 -8.38 -8.81 15.82
N ASP A 213 -7.37 -8.77 14.95
CA ASP A 213 -6.00 -9.22 15.26
C ASP A 213 -5.14 -8.12 15.92
N GLU A 214 -5.61 -6.87 15.94
CA GLU A 214 -4.90 -5.76 16.61
C GLU A 214 -5.39 -5.59 18.06
N THR A 215 -4.44 -5.46 18.98
CA THR A 215 -4.73 -5.18 20.39
C THR A 215 -4.36 -3.74 20.68
N ILE A 216 -5.33 -2.95 21.15
CA ILE A 216 -5.03 -1.64 21.72
C ILE A 216 -4.52 -1.87 23.15
N ASP A 217 -3.21 -1.84 23.32
CA ASP A 217 -2.57 -1.95 24.63
C ASP A 217 -2.54 -0.61 25.36
N GLU A 218 -2.20 -0.69 26.65
CA GLU A 218 -2.05 0.49 27.50
C GLU A 218 -0.94 1.41 27.02
N ASP A 219 0.18 0.82 26.60
CA ASP A 219 1.37 1.56 26.16
C ASP A 219 1.06 2.46 24.96
N ALA A 220 0.28 2.00 23.98
CA ALA A 220 -0.12 2.81 22.83
C ALA A 220 -1.05 3.97 23.23
N LEU A 221 -1.95 3.76 24.19
CA LEU A 221 -2.85 4.81 24.70
C LEU A 221 -2.06 5.86 25.52
N GLU A 222 -1.11 5.42 26.32
CA GLU A 222 -0.19 6.29 27.05
C GLU A 222 0.71 7.10 26.10
N GLN A 223 1.21 6.48 25.03
CA GLN A 223 1.95 7.18 23.98
C GLN A 223 1.10 8.26 23.31
N ALA A 224 -0.16 7.96 22.99
CA ALA A 224 -1.09 8.96 22.45
C ALA A 224 -1.31 10.11 23.46
N LEU A 225 -1.49 9.83 24.75
CA LEU A 225 -1.64 10.86 25.77
C LEU A 225 -0.38 11.73 25.89
N SER A 226 0.81 11.11 25.88
CA SER A 226 2.11 11.80 25.91
C SER A 226 2.30 12.71 24.69
N ALA A 227 1.93 12.23 23.50
CA ALA A 227 1.92 13.04 22.28
C ALA A 227 0.95 14.22 22.37
N ALA A 228 -0.24 14.02 22.95
CA ALA A 228 -1.20 15.10 23.18
C ALA A 228 -0.65 16.20 24.10
N VAL A 229 0.00 15.81 25.20
CA VAL A 229 0.68 16.74 26.12
C VAL A 229 1.79 17.50 25.41
N THR A 230 2.65 16.78 24.68
CA THR A 230 3.77 17.37 23.94
C THR A 230 3.30 18.40 22.91
N CYS A 231 2.33 18.03 22.06
CA CYS A 231 1.71 18.93 21.11
C CYS A 231 1.10 20.17 21.80
N THR A 232 0.39 19.98 22.92
CA THR A 232 -0.21 21.11 23.65
C THR A 232 0.85 22.06 24.20
N ILE A 233 1.99 21.54 24.68
CA ILE A 233 3.10 22.36 25.16
C ILE A 233 3.70 23.19 24.01
N LEU A 234 3.93 22.57 22.85
CA LEU A 234 4.50 23.17 21.64
C LEU A 234 3.57 24.17 20.93
N ALA A 235 2.26 24.05 21.14
CA ALA A 235 1.28 24.96 20.56
C ALA A 235 1.49 26.43 20.96
N ALA A 236 1.07 27.35 20.08
CA ALA A 236 1.09 28.78 20.33
C ALA A 236 0.29 29.15 21.59
N ALA A 237 0.79 30.13 22.34
CA ALA A 237 0.12 30.61 23.54
C ALA A 237 -1.26 31.21 23.20
N GLY A 238 -2.28 30.82 23.96
CA GLY A 238 -3.63 31.37 23.81
C GLY A 238 -4.69 30.63 24.63
N PRO A 239 -5.93 31.15 24.63
CA PRO A 239 -7.02 30.60 25.45
C PRO A 239 -7.37 29.14 25.12
N GLN A 240 -7.23 28.74 23.86
CA GLN A 240 -7.45 27.34 23.45
C GLN A 240 -6.42 26.40 24.08
N ARG A 241 -5.12 26.75 23.97
CA ARG A 241 -4.04 25.98 24.60
C ARG A 241 -4.24 25.83 26.10
N SER A 242 -4.58 26.92 26.80
CA SER A 242 -4.84 26.88 28.25
C SER A 242 -6.00 25.94 28.62
N ARG A 243 -7.06 25.89 27.80
CA ARG A 243 -8.18 24.96 28.02
C ARG A 243 -7.75 23.50 27.84
N VAL A 244 -7.01 23.19 26.78
CA VAL A 244 -6.51 21.82 26.53
C VAL A 244 -5.58 21.37 27.66
N LEU A 245 -4.65 22.24 28.12
CA LEU A 245 -3.80 21.94 29.28
C LEU A 245 -4.62 21.65 30.55
N ALA A 246 -5.67 22.42 30.81
CA ALA A 246 -6.53 22.20 31.96
C ALA A 246 -7.27 20.85 31.89
N THR A 247 -7.66 20.41 30.69
CA THR A 247 -8.23 19.09 30.47
C THR A 247 -7.21 17.98 30.74
N LEU A 248 -6.02 18.08 30.13
CA LEU A 248 -4.95 17.08 30.26
C LEU A 248 -4.48 16.93 31.72
N TYR A 249 -4.34 18.05 32.44
CA TYR A 249 -3.95 18.03 33.86
C TYR A 249 -4.92 17.24 34.74
N LYS A 250 -6.23 17.33 34.47
CA LYS A 250 -7.23 16.56 35.22
C LYS A 250 -7.07 15.06 34.97
N VAL A 251 -6.83 14.64 33.73
CA VAL A 251 -6.67 13.22 33.39
C VAL A 251 -5.44 12.63 34.06
N SER A 252 -4.29 13.31 34.04
CA SER A 252 -3.06 12.87 34.70
C SER A 252 -3.14 12.76 36.22
N THR A 253 -4.17 13.33 36.86
CA THR A 253 -4.40 13.22 38.31
C THR A 253 -5.33 12.09 38.72
N PHE A 254 -6.00 11.43 37.76
CA PHE A 254 -7.00 10.38 38.03
C PHE A 254 -6.67 9.01 37.41
N SER A 255 -5.54 8.89 36.71
CA SER A 255 -4.89 7.64 36.31
C SER A 255 -3.87 7.21 37.35
#